data_AF-H2AWC0-F1
#
_entry.id   AF-H2AWC0-F1
#
_cell.length_a   1.000
_cell.length_b   1.000
_cell.length_c   1.000
_cell.angle_alpha   90.00
_cell.angle_beta   90.00
_cell.angle_gamma   90.00
#
_symmetry.space_group_name_H-M   'P 1'
#
loop_
_entity.id
_entity.type
_entity.pdbx_description
1 polymer ?
#
loop_
_entity_poly.entity_id
_entity_poly.type
_entity_poly.pdbx_seq_one_letter_code
_entity_poly.pdbx_strand_id
1 'polypeptide(L)'
;MSKKEPEQDPKLVTDKTKVNFVQEDPGTNTTKFKYYPDDPESAYHRDQFRTKQPTKYYDPCQESAQLSFKCLELNNYDRSLCKDYFDAYRECKKQWLNARKTDRSKWE
;
A
#
# COMPACT_ATOMS: atom_id res chain seq x y z
N MET A 1 -4.25 -22.88 -15.71
CA MET A 1 -3.62 -22.38 -14.47
C MET A 1 -4.35 -21.12 -14.07
N SER A 2 -5.32 -21.20 -13.15
CA SER A 2 -6.04 -20.01 -12.69
C SER A 2 -5.04 -19.11 -11.95
N LYS A 3 -4.76 -17.94 -12.53
CA LYS A 3 -4.09 -16.86 -11.80
C LYS A 3 -5.03 -16.49 -10.66
N LYS A 4 -4.73 -16.94 -9.44
CA LYS A 4 -5.43 -16.44 -8.26
C LYS A 4 -5.06 -14.96 -8.18
N GLU A 5 -6.04 -14.08 -8.40
CA GLU A 5 -5.83 -12.64 -8.21
C GLU A 5 -5.27 -12.41 -6.81
N PRO A 6 -4.31 -11.48 -6.65
CA PRO A 6 -3.82 -11.14 -5.32
C PRO A 6 -5.01 -10.71 -4.47
N GLU A 7 -5.15 -11.32 -3.29
CA GLU A 7 -6.20 -11.02 -2.34
C GLU A 7 -5.98 -9.58 -1.82
N GLN A 8 -6.63 -8.62 -2.46
CA GLN A 8 -6.51 -7.19 -2.18
C GLN A 8 -7.43 -6.79 -1.01
N ASP A 9 -7.10 -5.68 -0.34
CA ASP A 9 -8.00 -5.11 0.67
C ASP A 9 -9.35 -4.76 0.03
N PRO A 10 -10.49 -5.24 0.55
CA PRO A 10 -11.82 -4.89 0.05
C PRO A 10 -12.10 -3.38 0.02
N LYS A 11 -11.36 -2.59 0.80
CA LYS A 11 -11.47 -1.13 0.86
C LYS A 11 -10.54 -0.41 -0.11
N LEU A 12 -9.69 -1.13 -0.84
CA LEU A 12 -8.81 -0.55 -1.84
C LEU A 12 -9.65 -0.02 -3.00
N VAL A 13 -9.64 1.30 -3.18
CA VAL A 13 -10.30 1.94 -4.31
C VAL A 13 -9.38 1.85 -5.53
N THR A 14 -9.65 0.89 -6.41
CA THR A 14 -8.91 0.71 -7.67
C THR A 14 -9.45 1.60 -8.80
N ASP A 15 -10.66 2.13 -8.63
CA ASP A 15 -11.30 3.04 -9.58
C ASP A 15 -10.72 4.46 -9.45
N LYS A 16 -9.97 4.88 -10.48
CA LYS A 16 -9.31 6.19 -10.56
C LYS A 16 -10.24 7.36 -10.32
N THR A 17 -11.53 7.24 -10.67
CA THR A 17 -12.51 8.33 -10.55
C THR A 17 -12.93 8.61 -9.11
N LYS A 18 -12.64 7.68 -8.19
CA LYS A 18 -13.06 7.74 -6.79
C LYS A 18 -11.90 7.98 -5.82
N VAL A 19 -10.68 8.15 -6.34
CA VAL A 19 -9.50 8.39 -5.51
C VAL A 19 -9.47 9.84 -5.08
N ASN A 20 -9.62 10.08 -3.77
CA ASN A 20 -9.40 11.39 -3.18
C ASN A 20 -8.00 11.46 -2.53
N PHE A 21 -7.13 12.28 -3.10
CA PHE A 21 -5.74 12.46 -2.67
C PHE A 21 -5.59 13.45 -1.49
N VAL A 22 -6.62 14.26 -1.22
CA VAL A 22 -6.64 15.26 -0.16
C VAL A 22 -7.79 14.94 0.78
N GLN A 23 -7.47 14.37 1.93
CA GLN A 23 -8.45 14.18 3.00
C GLN A 23 -8.35 15.39 3.95
N GLU A 24 -9.41 16.18 3.97
CA GLU A 24 -9.62 17.20 5.00
C GLU A 24 -10.20 16.51 6.23
N ASP A 25 -9.46 16.50 7.35
CA ASP A 25 -9.97 15.99 8.62
C ASP A 25 -10.90 17.05 9.24
N PRO A 26 -12.21 16.81 9.38
CA PRO A 26 -13.18 17.82 9.85
C PRO A 26 -13.02 18.24 11.33
N GLY A 27 -11.95 17.81 12.03
CA GLY A 27 -11.71 18.08 13.45
C GLY A 27 -10.36 18.69 13.79
N THR A 28 -9.41 18.67 12.86
CA THR A 28 -8.07 19.27 13.01
C THR A 28 -7.78 19.91 11.68
N ASN A 29 -7.60 21.24 11.61
CA ASN A 29 -7.34 22.00 10.36
C ASN A 29 -5.98 21.60 9.72
N THR A 30 -5.81 20.33 9.38
CA THR A 30 -4.62 19.68 8.84
C THR A 30 -5.04 18.90 7.62
N THR A 31 -4.47 19.24 6.47
CA THR A 31 -4.65 18.51 5.23
C THR A 31 -3.78 17.25 5.26
N LYS A 32 -4.41 16.07 5.30
CA LYS A 32 -3.67 14.81 5.23
C LYS A 32 -3.55 14.38 3.78
N PHE A 33 -2.35 14.51 3.23
CA PHE A 33 -2.04 14.05 1.88
C PHE A 33 -1.83 12.53 1.87
N LYS A 34 -2.57 11.81 1.03
CA LYS A 34 -2.36 10.37 0.82
C LYS A 34 -1.54 10.16 -0.45
N TYR A 35 -0.29 9.72 -0.28
CA TYR A 35 0.68 9.61 -1.39
C TYR A 35 0.58 8.31 -2.19
N TYR A 36 -0.12 7.30 -1.67
CA TYR A 36 -0.19 5.96 -2.28
C TYR A 36 -1.58 5.33 -2.08
N PRO A 37 -2.02 4.42 -2.95
CA PRO A 37 -3.38 3.88 -2.93
C PRO A 37 -3.65 2.93 -1.76
N ASP A 38 -2.64 2.15 -1.34
CA ASP A 38 -2.76 1.16 -0.27
C ASP A 38 -3.09 1.79 1.09
N ASP A 39 -3.65 1.00 2.01
CA ASP A 39 -3.78 1.35 3.43
C ASP A 39 -3.03 0.29 4.27
N PRO A 40 -1.72 0.42 4.46
CA PRO A 40 -0.90 -0.63 5.05
C PRO A 40 -1.26 -0.95 6.50
N GLU A 41 -2.07 -0.13 7.16
CA GLU A 41 -2.48 -0.30 8.55
C GLU A 41 -3.92 -0.81 8.69
N SER A 42 -4.60 -1.14 7.58
CA SER A 42 -5.99 -1.58 7.61
C SER A 42 -6.21 -2.86 8.43
N ALA A 43 -7.45 -3.09 8.87
CA ALA A 43 -7.81 -4.31 9.60
C ALA A 43 -7.56 -5.56 8.77
N TYR A 44 -7.88 -5.51 7.48
CA TYR A 44 -7.64 -6.59 6.55
C TYR A 44 -6.15 -6.97 6.52
N HIS A 45 -5.26 -5.98 6.41
CA HIS A 45 -3.84 -6.28 6.34
C HIS A 45 -3.26 -6.84 7.64
N ARG A 46 -3.81 -6.46 8.80
CA ARG A 46 -3.46 -7.05 10.10
C ARG A 46 -3.88 -8.51 10.18
N ASP A 47 -5.12 -8.82 9.80
CA ASP A 47 -5.64 -10.19 9.86
C ASP A 47 -4.90 -11.13 8.90
N GLN A 48 -4.64 -10.69 7.67
CA GLN A 48 -3.83 -11.43 6.71
C GLN A 48 -2.40 -11.63 7.20
N PHE A 49 -1.80 -10.61 7.81
CA PHE A 49 -0.45 -10.74 8.38
C PHE A 49 -0.40 -11.75 9.54
N ARG A 50 -1.43 -11.80 10.39
CA ARG A 50 -1.51 -12.74 11.52
C ARG A 50 -1.76 -14.18 11.06
N THR A 51 -2.58 -14.36 10.02
CA THR A 51 -3.00 -15.69 9.54
C THR A 51 -2.07 -16.30 8.49
N LYS A 52 -1.13 -15.53 7.94
CA LYS A 52 -0.16 -16.05 6.98
C LYS A 52 0.71 -17.16 7.58
N GLN A 53 1.18 -18.07 6.74
CA GLN A 53 2.18 -19.04 7.15
C GLN A 53 3.46 -18.33 7.63
N PRO A 54 4.14 -18.82 8.70
CA PRO A 54 5.30 -18.15 9.27
C PRO A 54 6.41 -17.81 8.25
N THR A 55 6.61 -18.69 7.26
CA THR A 55 7.63 -18.53 6.20
C THR A 55 7.17 -17.67 5.02
N LYS A 56 5.87 -17.38 4.90
CA LYS A 56 5.30 -16.65 3.77
C LYS A 56 5.59 -15.15 3.91
N TYR A 57 6.19 -14.56 2.87
CA TYR A 57 6.34 -13.12 2.75
C TYR A 57 4.97 -12.46 2.59
N TYR A 58 4.81 -11.29 3.20
CA TYR A 58 3.58 -10.51 3.13
C TYR A 58 3.92 -9.04 2.94
N ASP A 59 3.20 -8.42 2.01
CA ASP A 59 3.38 -7.02 1.64
C ASP A 59 2.01 -6.34 1.56
N PRO A 60 1.68 -5.42 2.48
CA PRO A 60 0.44 -4.68 2.40
C PRO A 60 0.52 -3.51 1.40
N CYS A 61 1.67 -3.27 0.77
CA CYS A 61 1.88 -2.20 -0.22
C CYS A 61 1.90 -2.76 -1.66
N GLN A 62 1.13 -3.82 -1.89
CA GLN A 62 1.19 -4.59 -3.14
C GLN A 62 0.71 -3.78 -4.34
N GLU A 63 -0.27 -2.90 -4.19
CA GLU A 63 -0.76 -2.07 -5.30
C GLU A 63 0.30 -1.04 -5.72
N SER A 64 0.91 -0.35 -4.76
CA SER A 64 2.03 0.56 -5.02
C SER A 64 3.20 -0.13 -5.71
N ALA A 65 3.49 -1.38 -5.34
CA ALA A 65 4.50 -2.19 -6.02
C ALA A 65 4.10 -2.51 -7.46
N GLN A 66 2.86 -2.92 -7.70
CA GLN A 66 2.35 -3.19 -9.06
C GLN A 66 2.38 -1.94 -9.93
N LEU A 67 2.02 -0.78 -9.41
CA LEU A 67 2.13 0.50 -10.13
C LEU A 67 3.57 0.84 -10.49
N SER A 68 4.52 0.58 -9.58
CA SER A 68 5.95 0.74 -9.84
C SER A 68 6.44 -0.16 -10.97
N PHE A 69 6.02 -1.43 -10.97
CA PHE A 69 6.35 -2.36 -12.06
C PHE A 69 5.69 -1.98 -13.37
N LYS A 70 4.43 -1.57 -13.35
CA LYS A 70 3.71 -1.10 -14.53
C LYS A 70 4.39 0.11 -15.16
N CYS A 71 4.88 1.05 -14.35
CA CYS A 71 5.66 2.17 -14.86
C CYS A 71 6.92 1.67 -15.59
N LEU A 72 7.66 0.72 -15.01
CA LEU A 72 8.85 0.15 -15.65
C LEU A 72 8.51 -0.53 -16.98
N GLU A 73 7.46 -1.34 -17.01
CA GLU A 73 7.00 -2.04 -18.22
C GLU A 73 6.65 -1.06 -19.35
N LEU A 74 6.06 0.09 -19.02
CA LEU A 74 5.70 1.14 -19.99
C LEU A 74 6.89 1.98 -20.46
N ASN A 75 7.97 2.04 -19.67
CA ASN A 75 9.10 2.93 -19.89
C ASN A 75 10.41 2.17 -20.15
N ASN A 76 10.34 0.98 -20.76
CA ASN A 76 11.50 0.15 -21.09
C ASN A 76 12.44 -0.10 -19.91
N TYR A 77 11.87 -0.24 -18.71
CA TYR A 77 12.58 -0.41 -17.45
C TYR A 77 13.52 0.74 -17.06
N ASP A 78 13.32 1.94 -17.63
CA ASP A 78 14.02 3.13 -17.17
C ASP A 78 13.52 3.57 -15.79
N ARG A 79 14.38 3.38 -14.78
CA ARG A 79 14.06 3.67 -13.39
C ARG A 79 13.96 5.16 -13.11
N SER A 80 14.61 6.01 -13.92
CA SER A 80 14.61 7.46 -13.71
C SER A 80 13.23 8.07 -13.90
N LEU A 81 12.43 7.49 -14.81
CA LEU A 81 11.06 7.91 -15.14
C LEU A 81 10.01 7.46 -14.12
N CYS A 82 10.36 6.51 -13.24
CA CYS A 82 9.43 5.86 -12.32
C CYS A 82 9.67 6.17 -10.85
N LYS A 83 10.46 7.21 -10.56
CA LYS A 83 10.89 7.56 -9.19
C LYS A 83 9.70 7.76 -8.24
N ASP A 84 8.67 8.46 -8.67
CA ASP A 84 7.52 8.79 -7.81
C ASP A 84 6.74 7.53 -7.39
N TYR A 85 6.62 6.55 -8.28
CA TYR A 85 5.99 5.25 -7.95
C TYR A 85 6.81 4.48 -6.92
N PHE A 86 8.14 4.49 -7.05
CA PHE A 86 9.02 3.86 -6.06
C PHE A 86 8.94 4.55 -4.71
N ASP A 87 8.86 5.88 -4.70
CA ASP A 87 8.76 6.64 -3.46
C ASP A 87 7.41 6.40 -2.77
N ALA A 88 6.32 6.30 -3.54
CA ALA A 88 5.01 5.88 -3.04
C ALA A 88 5.07 4.51 -2.34
N TYR A 89 5.68 3.50 -2.97
CA TYR A 89 5.87 2.18 -2.37
C TYR A 89 6.77 2.21 -1.12
N ARG A 90 7.85 2.99 -1.14
CA ARG A 90 8.76 3.14 0.00
C ARG A 90 8.06 3.78 1.19
N GLU A 91 7.31 4.85 0.97
CA GLU A 91 6.59 5.52 2.06
C GLU A 91 5.49 4.62 2.63
N CYS A 92 4.80 3.85 1.79
CA CYS A 92 3.86 2.83 2.27
C CYS A 92 4.54 1.81 3.19
N LYS A 93 5.67 1.23 2.77
CA LYS A 93 6.38 0.26 3.62
C LYS A 93 6.92 0.87 4.89
N LYS A 94 7.40 2.11 4.82
CA LYS A 94 7.88 2.85 5.98
C LYS A 94 6.74 3.05 6.98
N GLN A 95 5.55 3.46 6.52
CA GLN A 95 4.38 3.57 7.38
C GLN A 95 4.04 2.22 8.03
N TRP A 96 3.97 1.14 7.25
CA TRP A 96 3.69 -0.20 7.77
C TRP A 96 4.69 -0.65 8.86
N LEU A 97 5.99 -0.51 8.58
CA LEU A 97 7.05 -0.91 9.50
C LEU A 97 7.05 -0.07 10.77
N ASN A 98 6.77 1.24 10.65
CA ASN A 98 6.63 2.12 11.79
C ASN A 98 5.43 1.71 12.66
N ALA A 99 4.26 1.49 12.07
CA ALA A 99 3.06 1.06 12.79
C ALA A 99 3.29 -0.26 13.56
N ARG A 100 3.99 -1.22 12.94
CA ARG A 100 4.38 -2.48 13.58
C ARG A 100 5.38 -2.31 14.72
N LYS A 101 6.30 -1.34 14.59
CA LYS A 101 7.29 -1.04 15.61
C LYS A 101 6.67 -0.33 16.81
N THR A 102 5.73 0.59 16.57
CA THR A 102 5.10 1.41 17.63
C THR A 102 4.01 0.66 18.39
N ASP A 103 3.25 -0.20 17.72
CA ASP A 103 2.13 -0.94 18.32
C ASP A 103 2.22 -2.41 17.95
N ARG A 104 3.25 -3.09 18.46
CA ARG A 104 3.50 -4.50 18.15
C ARG A 104 2.32 -5.40 18.54
N SER A 105 1.65 -5.11 19.66
CA SER A 105 0.47 -5.83 20.14
C SER A 105 -0.66 -5.90 19.12
N LYS A 106 -0.84 -4.86 18.32
CA LYS A 106 -1.88 -4.80 17.28
C LYS A 106 -1.58 -5.69 16.06
N TRP A 107 -0.35 -6.19 15.95
CA TRP A 107 0.14 -6.99 14.81
C TRP A 107 0.56 -8.42 15.18
N GLU A 108 0.43 -8.81 16.44
CA GLU A 108 0.61 -10.19 16.94
C GLU A 108 -0.74 -10.95 16.96
#